data_AF-A0A939BPG9-F1
#
_entry.id   AF-A0A939BPG9-F1
#
_cell.length_a   1.000
_cell.length_b   1.000
_cell.length_c   1.000
_cell.angle_alpha   90.00
_cell.angle_beta   90.00
_cell.angle_gamma   90.00
#
_symmetry.space_group_name_H-M   'P 1'
#
loop_
_entity.id
_entity.type
_entity.pdbx_description
1 polymer ?
#
loop_
_entity_poly.entity_id
_entity_poly.type
_entity_poly.pdbx_seq_one_letter_code
_entity_poly.pdbx_strand_id
1 'polypeptide(L)'
;MAKPFEDFQAQLSWQQLSLLLDTVSYFQEAPKYLSLPAESGERLAVPLLADTLREMLDSLPEEEPLLKKAFAFAWQARTEDEGELHVALPNGRMLQQYTKLADFSPV
;
A
#
# COMPACT_ATOMS: atom_id res chain seq x y z
N MET A 1 16.76 -10.02 8.51
CA MET A 1 16.04 -9.90 7.22
C MET A 1 15.39 -8.53 7.21
N ALA A 2 15.57 -7.73 6.16
CA ALA A 2 15.00 -6.40 6.12
C ALA A 2 13.47 -6.50 6.03
N LYS A 3 12.79 -6.01 7.05
CA LYS A 3 11.34 -5.85 7.08
C LYS A 3 11.08 -4.34 6.96
N PRO A 4 10.47 -3.85 5.87
CA PRO A 4 10.31 -2.42 5.64
C PRO A 4 9.37 -1.75 6.67
N PHE A 5 8.45 -2.51 7.26
CA PHE A 5 7.52 -2.07 8.30
C PHE A 5 6.93 -3.28 9.04
N GLU A 6 6.51 -3.11 10.30
CA GLU A 6 5.74 -4.12 11.03
C GLU A 6 4.28 -4.19 10.56
N ASP A 7 3.64 -5.34 10.74
CA ASP A 7 2.26 -5.56 10.31
C ASP A 7 1.34 -4.52 10.95
N PHE A 8 0.52 -3.84 10.14
CA PHE A 8 -0.26 -2.71 10.61
C PHE A 8 -1.57 -2.55 9.85
N GLN A 9 -2.46 -1.74 10.40
CA GLN A 9 -3.71 -1.34 9.73
C GLN A 9 -3.68 0.15 9.40
N ALA A 10 -4.24 0.50 8.24
CA ALA A 10 -4.48 1.88 7.84
C ALA A 10 -5.95 2.09 7.51
N GLN A 11 -6.48 3.24 7.93
CA GLN A 11 -7.83 3.69 7.61
C GLN A 11 -7.76 4.60 6.38
N LEU A 12 -8.10 4.06 5.21
CA LEU A 12 -8.00 4.76 3.93
C LEU A 12 -9.39 4.92 3.31
N SER A 13 -9.65 6.08 2.70
CA SER A 13 -10.85 6.33 1.90
C SER A 13 -10.55 6.21 0.41
N TRP A 14 -11.59 6.10 -0.41
CA TRP A 14 -11.46 6.07 -1.88
C TRP A 14 -10.73 7.31 -2.39
N GLN A 15 -11.06 8.50 -1.88
CA GLN A 15 -10.37 9.74 -2.26
C GLN A 15 -8.88 9.70 -1.94
N GLN A 16 -8.50 9.16 -0.78
CA GLN A 16 -7.09 9.04 -0.40
C GLN A 16 -6.33 8.07 -1.31
N LEU A 17 -6.93 6.92 -1.62
CA LEU A 17 -6.35 5.95 -2.56
C LEU A 17 -6.24 6.50 -3.98
N SER A 18 -7.23 7.27 -4.43
CA SER A 18 -7.22 7.94 -5.74
C SER A 18 -6.04 8.91 -5.85
N LEU A 19 -5.82 9.75 -4.84
CA LEU A 19 -4.68 10.68 -4.80
C LEU A 19 -3.32 9.96 -4.74
N LEU A 20 -3.24 8.86 -3.98
CA LEU A 20 -2.03 8.03 -3.93
C LEU A 20 -1.77 7.37 -5.28
N LEU A 21 -2.80 6.87 -5.96
CA LEU A 21 -2.70 6.26 -7.28
C LEU A 21 -2.22 7.27 -8.32
N ASP A 22 -2.76 8.50 -8.32
CA ASP A 22 -2.28 9.58 -9.18
C ASP A 22 -0.80 9.88 -8.94
N THR A 23 -0.39 9.91 -7.66
CA THR A 23 1.00 10.15 -7.27
C THR A 23 1.92 9.04 -7.80
N VAL A 24 1.58 7.77 -7.58
CA VAL A 24 2.39 6.63 -8.06
C VAL A 24 2.41 6.57 -9.58
N SER A 25 1.31 6.93 -10.24
CA SER A 25 1.21 6.96 -11.70
C SER A 25 2.14 7.98 -12.33
N TYR A 26 2.55 9.02 -11.59
CA TYR A 26 3.58 9.97 -12.04
C TYR A 26 5.00 9.39 -11.99
N PHE A 27 5.26 8.41 -11.09
CA PHE A 27 6.58 7.81 -10.86
C PHE A 27 6.72 6.40 -11.43
N GLN A 28 6.03 6.07 -12.53
CA GLN A 28 6.02 4.71 -13.11
C GLN A 28 7.44 4.17 -13.44
N GLU A 29 8.38 5.04 -13.78
CA GLU A 29 9.76 4.65 -14.12
C GLU A 29 10.64 4.39 -12.88
N ALA A 30 10.23 4.86 -11.69
CA ALA A 30 10.99 4.72 -10.45
C ALA A 30 10.04 4.71 -9.25
N PRO A 31 9.55 3.53 -8.82
CA PRO A 31 8.54 3.44 -7.76
C PRO A 31 9.06 4.01 -6.43
N LYS A 32 8.12 4.52 -5.64
CA LYS A 32 8.40 5.29 -4.44
C LYS A 32 7.74 4.68 -3.21
N TYR A 33 8.40 4.80 -2.06
CA TYR A 33 7.77 4.43 -0.79
C TYR A 33 6.66 5.41 -0.43
N LEU A 34 5.44 4.91 -0.32
CA LEU A 34 4.29 5.73 0.09
C LEU A 34 4.19 5.80 1.60
N SER A 35 3.99 7.01 2.12
CA SER A 35 3.81 7.23 3.55
C SER A 35 2.33 7.02 3.92
N LEU A 36 2.02 5.89 4.57
CA LEU A 36 0.66 5.56 5.00
C LEU A 36 0.49 5.80 6.52
N PRO A 37 -0.66 6.35 6.96
CA PRO A 37 -0.95 6.51 8.38
C PRO A 37 -1.41 5.18 8.98
N ALA A 38 -0.62 4.64 9.90
CA ALA A 38 -1.02 3.52 10.73
C ALA A 38 -2.06 3.96 11.77
N GLU A 39 -2.92 3.05 12.22
CA GLU A 39 -3.86 3.31 13.32
C GLU A 39 -3.16 3.70 14.64
N SER A 40 -1.90 3.31 14.83
CA SER A 40 -1.06 3.74 15.95
C SER A 40 -0.71 5.24 15.92
N GLY A 41 -0.97 5.92 14.80
CA GLY A 41 -0.63 7.33 14.57
C GLY A 41 0.74 7.55 13.91
N GLU A 42 1.53 6.50 13.75
CA GLU A 42 2.80 6.54 13.03
C GLU A 42 2.56 6.56 11.50
N ARG A 43 3.52 7.11 10.76
CA ARG A 43 3.52 7.04 9.29
C ARG A 43 4.55 6.03 8.83
N LEU A 44 4.10 4.99 8.15
CA LEU A 44 4.95 3.90 7.67
C LEU A 44 5.21 4.03 6.18
N ALA A 45 6.45 3.77 5.78
CA ALA A 45 6.88 3.77 4.39
C ALA A 45 6.56 2.41 3.76
N VAL A 46 5.65 2.39 2.78
CA VAL A 46 5.16 1.15 2.16
C VAL A 46 5.48 1.13 0.67
N PRO A 47 6.08 0.05 0.15
CA PRO A 47 6.36 -0.09 -1.28
C PRO A 47 5.08 -0.52 -2.02
N LEU A 48 4.28 0.45 -2.46
CA LEU A 48 3.03 0.19 -3.20
C LEU A 48 3.19 0.50 -4.69
N LEU A 49 2.73 -0.43 -5.54
CA LEU A 49 2.66 -0.24 -6.98
C LEU A 49 1.27 0.26 -7.41
N ALA A 50 1.21 0.87 -8.59
CA ALA A 50 -0.03 1.42 -9.16
C ALA A 50 -1.14 0.35 -9.30
N ASP A 51 -0.78 -0.87 -9.71
CA ASP A 51 -1.76 -1.94 -9.88
C ASP A 51 -2.38 -2.38 -8.54
N THR A 52 -1.58 -2.50 -7.49
CA THR A 52 -2.08 -2.78 -6.13
C THR A 52 -2.99 -1.67 -5.64
N LEU A 53 -2.62 -0.40 -5.84
CA LEU A 53 -3.47 0.74 -5.48
C LEU A 53 -4.78 0.76 -6.27
N ARG A 54 -4.77 0.40 -7.55
CA ARG A 54 -5.97 0.29 -8.37
C ARG A 54 -6.91 -0.79 -7.84
N GLU A 55 -6.39 -1.97 -7.51
CA GLU A 55 -7.19 -3.03 -6.89
C GLU A 55 -7.72 -2.64 -5.49
N MET A 56 -6.94 -1.90 -4.71
CA MET A 56 -7.42 -1.34 -3.44
C MET A 56 -8.55 -0.33 -3.64
N LEU A 57 -8.42 0.54 -4.65
CA LEU A 57 -9.43 1.55 -4.99
C LEU A 57 -10.73 0.88 -5.44
N ASP A 58 -10.64 -0.13 -6.31
CA ASP A 58 -11.78 -0.91 -6.81
C ASP A 58 -12.49 -1.70 -5.71
N SER A 59 -11.85 -1.89 -4.55
CA SER A 59 -12.46 -2.54 -3.37
C SER A 59 -13.38 -1.61 -2.56
N LEU A 60 -13.37 -0.31 -2.85
CA LEU A 60 -14.14 0.71 -2.15
C LEU A 60 -15.28 1.25 -3.03
N PRO A 61 -16.44 1.62 -2.44
CA PRO A 61 -17.52 2.26 -3.19
C PRO A 61 -17.16 3.71 -3.55
N GLU A 62 -17.23 4.05 -4.84
CA GLU A 62 -16.98 5.41 -5.34
C GLU A 62 -18.04 6.42 -4.87
N GLU A 63 -19.27 5.96 -4.58
CA GLU A 63 -20.39 6.78 -4.11
C GLU A 63 -20.15 7.39 -2.71
N GLU A 64 -19.23 6.82 -1.93
CA GLU A 64 -18.88 7.28 -0.58
C GLU A 64 -17.38 7.60 -0.45
N PRO A 65 -16.85 8.61 -1.16
CA PRO A 65 -15.41 8.76 -1.39
C PRO A 65 -14.60 9.12 -0.13
N LEU A 66 -15.29 9.63 0.90
CA LEU A 66 -14.72 10.02 2.19
C LEU A 66 -14.83 8.92 3.25
N LEU A 67 -15.61 7.87 3.00
CA LEU A 67 -15.79 6.79 3.96
C LEU A 67 -14.47 6.01 4.08
N LYS A 68 -13.92 5.98 5.30
CA LYS A 68 -12.70 5.23 5.60
C LYS A 68 -13.02 3.77 5.82
N LYS A 69 -12.16 2.90 5.28
CA LYS A 69 -12.17 1.47 5.53
C LYS A 69 -10.79 1.01 5.98
N ALA A 70 -10.78 -0.05 6.78
CA ALA A 70 -9.56 -0.68 7.25
C ALA A 70 -8.91 -1.51 6.14
N PHE A 71 -7.61 -1.30 5.95
CA PHE A 71 -6.74 -2.16 5.16
C PHE A 71 -5.65 -2.69 6.08
N ALA A 72 -5.34 -3.97 6.02
CA ALA A 72 -4.23 -4.55 6.78
C ALA A 72 -3.05 -4.82 5.85
N PHE A 73 -1.86 -4.41 6.25
CA PHE A 73 -0.63 -4.56 5.49
C PHE A 73 0.31 -5.49 6.24
N ALA A 74 0.87 -6.46 5.54
CA ALA A 74 1.87 -7.37 6.07
C ALA A 74 3.01 -7.54 5.05
N TRP A 75 4.21 -7.78 5.57
CA TRP A 75 5.38 -8.06 4.75
C TRP A 75 5.89 -9.48 4.99
N GLN A 76 5.99 -10.25 3.91
CA GLN A 76 6.61 -11.56 3.93
C GLN A 76 7.94 -11.52 3.19
N ALA A 77 9.05 -11.50 3.95
CA ALA A 77 10.39 -11.54 3.36
C ALA A 77 10.63 -12.88 2.65
N ARG A 78 11.14 -12.81 1.42
CA ARG A 78 11.65 -13.98 0.67
C ARG A 78 13.17 -14.04 0.73
N THR A 79 13.82 -12.88 0.60
CA THR A 79 15.27 -12.69 0.73
C THR A 79 15.54 -11.42 1.56
N GLU A 80 16.78 -10.93 1.56
CA GLU A 80 17.15 -9.69 2.25
C GLU A 80 16.53 -8.45 1.57
N ASP A 81 16.50 -8.43 0.23
CA ASP A 81 16.04 -7.29 -0.57
C ASP A 81 14.73 -7.54 -1.31
N GLU A 82 14.12 -8.72 -1.16
CA GLU A 82 12.90 -9.10 -1.85
C GLU A 82 11.88 -9.74 -0.92
N GLY A 83 10.61 -9.53 -1.21
CA GLY A 83 9.51 -10.13 -0.48
C GLY A 83 8.17 -9.89 -1.13
N GLU A 84 7.13 -10.20 -0.40
CA GLU A 84 5.75 -9.95 -0.79
C GLU A 84 5.10 -8.99 0.17
N LEU A 85 4.53 -7.93 -0.39
CA LEU A 85 3.56 -7.11 0.30
C LEU A 85 2.20 -7.79 0.19
N HIS A 86 1.59 -8.09 1.33
CA HIS A 86 0.23 -8.60 1.41
C HIS A 86 -0.69 -7.48 1.91
N VAL A 87 -1.80 -7.25 1.21
CA VAL A 87 -2.79 -6.23 1.57
C VAL A 87 -4.16 -6.88 1.71
N ALA A 88 -4.68 -6.94 2.94
CA ALA A 88 -6.04 -7.40 3.19
C ALA A 88 -7.02 -6.26 2.92
N LEU A 89 -7.94 -6.49 1.99
CA LEU A 89 -8.96 -5.55 1.55
C LEU A 89 -10.18 -5.63 2.47
N PRO A 90 -10.97 -4.55 2.59
CA PRO A 90 -12.19 -4.53 3.41
C PRO A 90 -13.29 -5.47 2.90
N ASN A 91 -13.21 -5.93 1.65
CA ASN A 91 -14.12 -6.92 1.08
C ASN A 91 -13.70 -8.38 1.37
N GLY A 92 -12.65 -8.60 2.15
CA GLY A 92 -12.14 -9.92 2.53
C GLY A 92 -11.18 -10.57 1.53
N ARG A 93 -10.89 -9.92 0.38
CA ARG A 93 -9.84 -10.36 -0.54
C ARG A 93 -8.45 -10.00 0.01
N MET A 94 -7.45 -10.77 -0.40
CA MET A 94 -6.04 -10.48 -0.13
C MET A 94 -5.34 -10.18 -1.45
N LEU A 95 -4.62 -9.05 -1.52
CA LEU A 95 -3.72 -8.74 -2.61
C LEU A 95 -2.31 -9.19 -2.25
N GLN A 96 -1.56 -9.62 -3.26
CA GLN A 96 -0.17 -10.01 -3.13
C GLN A 96 0.65 -9.28 -4.18
N GLN A 97 1.66 -8.55 -3.73
CA GLN A 97 2.56 -7.79 -4.58
C GLN A 97 3.99 -8.25 -4.32
N TYR A 98 4.58 -8.94 -5.29
CA TYR A 98 6.02 -9.20 -5.28
C TYR A 98 6.78 -7.88 -5.38
N THR A 99 7.78 -7.71 -4.53
CA THR A 99 8.46 -6.42 -4.34
C THR A 99 9.95 -6.63 -4.14
N LYS A 100 10.76 -5.93 -4.92
CA LYS A 100 12.21 -5.77 -4.70
C LYS A 100 12.45 -4.39 -4.10
N LEU A 101 12.94 -4.35 -2.87
CA LEU A 101 13.11 -3.12 -2.10
C LEU A 101 14.11 -2.15 -2.76
N ALA A 102 15.08 -2.67 -3.50
CA ALA A 102 16.08 -1.88 -4.23
C ALA A 102 15.49 -1.06 -5.39
N ASP A 103 14.33 -1.45 -5.92
CA ASP A 103 13.66 -0.72 -7.00
C ASP A 103 12.93 0.53 -6.46
N PHE A 104 12.68 0.56 -5.15
CA PHE A 104 11.97 1.66 -4.50
C PHE A 104 12.94 2.68 -3.93
N SER A 105 12.66 3.95 -4.19
CA SER A 105 13.39 5.07 -3.58
C SER A 105 12.48 5.85 -2.63
N PRO A 106 13.05 6.52 -1.60
CA PRO A 106 12.26 7.41 -0.76
C PRO A 106 11.61 8.52 -1.61
N VAL A 107 10.41 8.93 -1.19
CA VAL A 107 9.73 10.16 -1.68
C VAL A 107 10.45 11.37 -1.11
#